data_AF-A0A7I7RUV9-F1
#
_entry.id   AF-A0A7I7RUV9-F1
#
_cell.length_a   1.000
_cell.length_b   1.000
_cell.length_c   1.000
_cell.angle_alpha   90.00
_cell.angle_beta   90.00
_cell.angle_gamma   90.00
#
_symmetry.space_group_name_H-M   'P 1'
#
loop_
_entity.id
_entity.type
_entity.pdbx_description
1 polymer ?
#
loop_
_entity_poly.entity_id
_entity_poly.type
_entity_poly.pdbx_seq_one_letter_code
_entity_poly.pdbx_strand_id
1 'polypeptide(L)'
;MTTNHLHRVAAATIATGIGHNLIGAWLYRRQLAGFVHDGLVDAVANPRLNGAERGRRETALWFLMSGAAFTTLGAGLRHSSAADGAIRPIANGMTAMGAVGALAMPKSGFWLLLAEGVAARRLSRRPAITR
;
A
#
# COMPACT_ATOMS: atom_id res chain seq x y z
N MET A 1 -26.22 5.41 2.17
CA MET A 1 -25.33 5.45 3.38
C MET A 1 -23.99 4.73 3.19
N THR A 2 -23.85 3.75 2.29
CA THR A 2 -22.61 2.99 2.03
C THR A 2 -21.48 3.82 1.40
N THR A 3 -21.80 4.82 0.59
CA THR A 3 -20.82 5.67 -0.12
C THR A 3 -19.89 6.43 0.82
N ASN A 4 -20.41 6.99 1.92
CA ASN A 4 -19.59 7.72 2.91
C ASN A 4 -18.55 6.83 3.60
N HIS A 5 -18.84 5.54 3.79
CA HIS A 5 -17.89 4.61 4.41
C HIS A 5 -16.81 4.15 3.43
N LEU A 6 -17.17 3.94 2.15
CA LEU A 6 -16.20 3.60 1.11
C LEU A 6 -15.21 4.76 0.89
N HIS A 7 -15.70 6.00 0.86
CA HIS A 7 -14.84 7.18 0.80
C HIS A 7 -13.88 7.28 1.99
N ARG A 8 -14.31 6.91 3.19
CA ARG A 8 -13.44 6.88 4.38
C ARG A 8 -12.36 5.80 4.29
N VAL A 9 -12.71 4.61 3.79
CA VAL A 9 -11.73 3.54 3.55
C VAL A 9 -10.74 3.97 2.47
N ALA A 10 -11.23 4.54 1.37
CA ALA A 10 -10.39 5.08 0.31
C ALA A 10 -9.42 6.15 0.83
N ALA A 11 -9.91 7.11 1.62
CA ALA A 11 -9.09 8.14 2.25
C ALA A 11 -8.05 7.55 3.22
N ALA A 12 -8.44 6.55 4.02
CA ALA A 12 -7.53 5.85 4.92
C ALA A 12 -6.42 5.13 4.14
N THR A 13 -6.75 4.38 3.10
CA THR A 13 -5.76 3.68 2.27
C THR A 13 -4.83 4.64 1.54
N ILE A 14 -5.33 5.79 1.07
CA ILE A 14 -4.48 6.87 0.53
C ILE A 14 -3.52 7.40 1.60
N ALA A 15 -4.04 7.73 2.79
CA ALA A 15 -3.23 8.24 3.89
C ALA A 15 -2.16 7.22 4.33
N THR A 16 -2.51 5.94 4.38
CA THR A 16 -1.59 4.83 4.65
C THR A 16 -0.49 4.76 3.59
N GLY A 17 -0.84 4.84 2.30
CA GLY A 17 0.13 4.84 1.21
C GLY A 17 1.11 6.02 1.28
N ILE A 18 0.59 7.23 1.48
CA ILE A 18 1.40 8.45 1.64
C ILE A 18 2.29 8.33 2.88
N GLY A 19 1.71 8.00 4.03
CA GLY A 19 2.45 7.85 5.29
C GLY A 19 3.55 6.79 5.21
N HIS A 20 3.27 5.65 4.57
CA HIS A 20 4.25 4.60 4.32
C HIS A 20 5.43 5.12 3.50
N ASN A 21 5.17 5.85 2.41
CA ASN A 21 6.22 6.47 1.59
C ASN A 21 7.02 7.52 2.35
N LEU A 22 6.37 8.36 3.16
CA LEU A 22 7.06 9.37 3.96
C LEU A 22 7.98 8.73 5.01
N ILE A 23 7.50 7.68 5.70
CA ILE A 23 8.31 6.92 6.66
C ILE A 23 9.48 6.24 5.95
N GLY A 24 9.22 5.58 4.82
CA GLY A 24 10.26 4.96 3.99
C GLY A 24 11.31 5.97 3.50
N ALA A 25 10.86 7.13 3.03
CA ALA A 25 11.74 8.20 2.59
C ALA A 25 12.62 8.73 3.71
N TRP A 26 12.10 8.85 4.93
CA TRP A 26 12.89 9.30 6.09
C TRP A 26 13.90 8.24 6.54
N LEU A 27 13.45 6.98 6.69
CA LEU A 27 14.29 5.85 7.13
C LEU A 27 15.42 5.56 6.13
N TYR A 28 15.11 5.61 4.84
CA TYR A 28 16.01 5.22 3.75
C TYR A 28 16.49 6.42 2.90
N ARG A 29 16.47 7.64 3.46
CA ARG A 29 16.89 8.87 2.75
C ARG A 29 18.25 8.78 2.07
N ARG A 30 19.20 8.06 2.69
CA ARG A 30 20.55 7.84 2.12
C ARG A 30 20.51 6.94 0.89
N GLN A 31 19.71 5.87 0.94
CA GLN A 31 19.50 4.95 -0.17
C GLN A 31 18.81 5.66 -1.34
N LEU A 32 17.81 6.50 -1.04
CA LEU A 32 17.11 7.30 -2.04
C LEU A 32 18.03 8.34 -2.70
N ALA A 33 18.88 9.02 -1.93
CA ALA A 33 19.92 9.88 -2.50
C ALA A 33 20.89 9.08 -3.39
N GLY A 34 21.18 7.84 -3.01
CA GLY A 34 21.95 6.90 -3.81
C GLY A 34 21.31 6.57 -5.16
N PHE A 35 19.98 6.47 -5.24
CA PHE A 35 19.26 6.31 -6.52
C PHE A 35 19.42 7.51 -7.44
N VAL A 36 19.41 8.71 -6.88
CA VAL A 36 19.61 9.94 -7.68
C VAL A 36 21.05 10.03 -8.17
N HIS A 37 22.02 9.71 -7.30
CA HIS A 37 23.43 9.76 -7.63
C HIS A 37 23.85 8.71 -8.66
N ASP A 38 23.40 7.47 -8.50
CA ASP A 38 23.80 6.34 -9.35
C ASP A 38 22.95 6.22 -10.62
N GLY A 39 21.90 7.03 -10.75
CA GLY A 39 20.87 6.89 -11.77
C GLY A 39 19.79 5.87 -11.36
N LEU A 40 18.57 6.04 -11.88
CA LEU A 40 17.42 5.21 -11.48
C LEU A 40 17.46 3.77 -12.04
N VAL A 41 18.10 3.58 -13.19
CA VAL A 41 18.24 2.25 -13.82
C VAL A 41 19.34 1.48 -13.10
N ASP A 42 19.06 0.24 -12.72
CA ASP A 42 19.96 -0.64 -11.97
C ASP A 42 20.50 -0.08 -10.63
N ALA A 43 19.87 0.97 -10.11
CA ALA A 43 20.28 1.63 -8.87
C ALA A 43 20.31 0.68 -7.67
N VAL A 44 19.41 -0.30 -7.65
CA VAL A 44 19.31 -1.32 -6.60
C VAL A 44 20.34 -2.43 -6.82
N ALA A 45 20.50 -2.88 -8.07
CA ALA A 45 21.40 -3.96 -8.45
C ALA A 45 22.87 -3.53 -8.65
N ASN A 46 23.18 -2.26 -8.38
CA ASN A 46 24.50 -1.68 -8.58
C ASN A 46 25.61 -2.60 -8.01
N PRO A 47 26.56 -3.08 -8.85
CA PRO A 47 27.58 -4.05 -8.46
C PRO A 47 28.60 -3.48 -7.47
N ARG A 48 28.64 -2.14 -7.31
CA ARG A 48 29.51 -1.45 -6.35
C ARG A 48 28.98 -1.52 -4.91
N LEU A 49 27.72 -1.92 -4.72
CA LEU A 49 27.10 -2.01 -3.40
C LEU A 49 27.42 -3.36 -2.75
N ASN A 50 27.74 -3.32 -1.46
CA ASN A 50 27.75 -4.54 -0.66
C ASN A 50 26.32 -5.07 -0.44
N GLY A 51 26.21 -6.33 -0.02
CA GLY A 51 24.90 -7.00 0.13
C GLY A 51 23.95 -6.30 1.11
N ALA A 52 24.47 -5.72 2.20
CA ALA A 52 23.65 -4.99 3.16
C ALA A 52 23.06 -3.70 2.57
N GLU A 53 23.87 -2.93 1.85
CA GLU A 53 23.41 -1.69 1.21
C GLU A 53 22.44 -1.97 0.06
N ARG A 54 22.68 -3.04 -0.71
CA ARG A 54 21.74 -3.54 -1.71
C ARG A 54 20.38 -3.87 -1.07
N GLY A 55 20.37 -4.66 0.00
CA GLY A 55 19.12 -4.99 0.71
C GLY A 55 18.39 -3.76 1.27
N ARG A 56 19.12 -2.74 1.73
CA ARG A 56 18.51 -1.47 2.15
C ARG A 56 17.91 -0.69 0.98
N ARG A 57 18.55 -0.68 -0.18
CA ARG A 57 18.00 -0.07 -1.40
C ARG A 57 16.77 -0.82 -1.91
N GLU A 58 16.80 -2.16 -1.90
CA GLU A 58 15.63 -2.99 -2.22
C GLU A 58 14.46 -2.65 -1.29
N THR A 59 14.72 -2.55 0.01
CA THR A 59 13.69 -2.19 1.00
C THR A 59 13.17 -0.77 0.76
N ALA A 60 14.05 0.20 0.48
CA ALA A 60 13.66 1.57 0.17
C ALA A 60 12.74 1.66 -1.06
N LEU A 61 13.10 0.93 -2.14
CA LEU A 61 12.26 0.81 -3.32
C LEU A 61 10.92 0.17 -2.96
N TRP A 62 10.93 -0.85 -2.09
CA TRP A 62 9.71 -1.53 -1.71
C TRP A 62 8.74 -0.62 -0.95
N PHE A 63 9.27 0.22 -0.07
CA PHE A 63 8.48 1.27 0.58
C PHE A 63 7.82 2.16 -0.47
N LEU A 64 8.61 2.76 -1.37
CA LEU A 64 8.10 3.69 -2.38
C LEU A 64 7.01 3.08 -3.28
N MET A 65 7.28 1.88 -3.80
CA MET A 65 6.36 1.19 -4.71
C MET A 65 5.09 0.73 -4.00
N SER A 66 5.21 0.22 -2.77
CA SER A 66 4.05 -0.21 -1.99
C SER A 66 3.16 0.97 -1.61
N GLY A 67 3.74 2.07 -1.13
CA GLY A 67 2.94 3.25 -0.78
C GLY A 67 2.32 3.92 -2.00
N ALA A 68 3.00 3.92 -3.15
CA ALA A 68 2.41 4.36 -4.42
C ALA A 68 1.24 3.45 -4.84
N ALA A 69 1.41 2.12 -4.74
CA ALA A 69 0.35 1.17 -5.04
C ALA A 69 -0.88 1.37 -4.12
N PHE A 70 -0.69 1.53 -2.81
CA PHE A 70 -1.80 1.81 -1.89
C PHE A 70 -2.48 3.14 -2.18
N THR A 71 -1.72 4.18 -2.50
CA THR A 71 -2.28 5.48 -2.88
C THR A 71 -3.16 5.35 -4.12
N THR A 72 -2.68 4.65 -5.15
CA THR A 72 -3.42 4.39 -6.39
C THR A 72 -4.66 3.53 -6.14
N LEU A 73 -4.56 2.49 -5.32
CA LEU A 73 -5.70 1.64 -4.94
C LEU A 73 -6.76 2.43 -4.18
N GLY A 74 -6.37 3.24 -3.20
CA GLY A 74 -7.28 4.11 -2.46
C GLY A 74 -7.93 5.16 -3.37
N ALA A 75 -7.17 5.74 -4.32
CA ALA A 75 -7.74 6.63 -5.33
C ALA A 75 -8.74 5.90 -6.24
N GLY A 76 -8.46 4.65 -6.63
CA GLY A 76 -9.40 3.79 -7.34
C GLY A 76 -10.69 3.59 -6.54
N LEU A 77 -10.58 3.19 -5.27
CA LEU A 77 -11.71 3.02 -4.36
C LEU A 77 -12.54 4.31 -4.18
N ARG A 78 -11.89 5.48 -4.20
CA ARG A 78 -12.57 6.78 -4.07
C ARG A 78 -13.50 7.08 -5.25
N HIS A 79 -13.10 6.69 -6.45
CA HIS A 79 -13.88 6.91 -7.67
C HIS A 79 -14.74 5.71 -8.05
N SER A 80 -14.69 4.62 -7.26
CA SER A 80 -15.52 3.44 -7.46
C SER A 80 -16.94 3.67 -6.94
N SER A 81 -17.93 3.25 -7.71
CA SER A 81 -19.30 3.10 -7.24
C SER A 81 -19.49 1.74 -6.55
N ALA A 82 -20.46 1.61 -5.64
CA ALA A 82 -20.77 0.31 -5.02
C ALA A 82 -21.30 -0.74 -6.03
N ALA A 83 -21.70 -0.30 -7.24
CA ALA A 83 -22.07 -1.17 -8.36
C ALA A 83 -20.84 -1.70 -9.12
N ASP A 84 -19.66 -1.12 -8.90
CA ASP A 84 -18.43 -1.55 -9.54
C ASP A 84 -17.96 -2.83 -8.82
N GLY A 85 -18.14 -3.98 -9.47
CA GLY A 85 -17.75 -5.30 -8.95
C GLY A 85 -16.26 -5.43 -8.55
N ALA A 86 -15.43 -4.41 -8.84
CA ALA A 86 -14.02 -4.32 -8.52
C ALA A 86 -13.70 -4.15 -7.02
N ILE A 87 -14.64 -3.67 -6.19
CA ILE A 87 -14.37 -3.45 -4.75
C ILE A 87 -14.07 -4.77 -4.02
N ARG A 88 -14.77 -5.86 -4.35
CA ARG A 88 -14.58 -7.18 -3.69
C ARG A 88 -13.18 -7.76 -3.97
N PRO A 89 -12.70 -7.87 -5.22
CA PRO A 89 -11.34 -8.31 -5.51
C PRO A 89 -10.27 -7.47 -4.80
N ILE A 90 -10.38 -6.14 -4.83
CA ILE A 90 -9.41 -5.24 -4.16
C ILE A 90 -9.39 -5.50 -2.65
N ALA A 91 -10.57 -5.54 -2.01
CA ALA A 91 -10.68 -5.80 -0.59
C ALA A 91 -10.11 -7.16 -0.17
N ASN A 92 -10.35 -8.20 -0.97
CA ASN A 92 -9.81 -9.53 -0.75
C ASN A 92 -8.29 -9.54 -0.90
N GLY A 93 -7.75 -8.89 -1.93
CA GLY A 93 -6.31 -8.77 -2.16
C GLY A 93 -5.60 -8.05 -1.00
N MET A 94 -6.13 -6.91 -0.56
CA MET A 94 -5.60 -6.18 0.61
C MET A 94 -5.64 -7.04 1.88
N THR A 95 -6.75 -7.75 2.12
CA THR A 95 -6.88 -8.65 3.27
C THR A 95 -5.84 -9.77 3.22
N ALA A 96 -5.68 -10.43 2.09
CA ALA A 96 -4.73 -11.53 1.92
C ALA A 96 -3.29 -11.05 2.07
N MET A 97 -2.93 -9.93 1.43
CA MET A 97 -1.59 -9.37 1.51
C MET A 97 -1.26 -8.89 2.93
N GLY A 98 -2.21 -8.24 3.61
CA GLY A 98 -2.06 -7.84 5.00
C GLY A 98 -1.91 -9.06 5.93
N ALA A 99 -2.67 -10.13 5.73
CA ALA A 99 -2.57 -11.35 6.53
C ALA A 99 -1.22 -12.06 6.33
N VAL A 100 -0.81 -12.28 5.08
CA VAL A 100 0.49 -12.91 4.76
C VAL A 100 1.64 -12.06 5.30
N GLY A 101 1.60 -10.74 5.10
CA GLY A 101 2.63 -9.83 5.59
C GLY A 101 2.69 -9.77 7.12
N ALA A 102 1.55 -9.77 7.80
CA ALA A 102 1.50 -9.80 9.27
C ALA A 102 2.02 -11.12 9.85
N LEU A 103 1.78 -12.25 9.17
CA LEU A 103 2.34 -13.55 9.56
C LEU A 103 3.85 -13.61 9.34
N ALA A 104 4.34 -13.13 8.20
CA ALA A 104 5.76 -13.12 7.87
C ALA A 104 6.55 -12.11 8.73
N MET A 105 5.94 -10.95 9.03
CA MET A 105 6.55 -9.85 9.77
C MET A 105 5.57 -9.27 10.80
N PRO A 106 5.44 -9.89 12.00
CA PRO A 106 4.45 -9.46 12.99
C PRO A 106 4.64 -8.04 13.51
N LYS A 107 5.88 -7.54 13.55
CA LYS A 107 6.24 -6.18 13.97
C LYS A 107 6.32 -5.24 12.77
N SER A 108 5.24 -5.12 12.00
CA SER A 108 5.19 -4.32 10.77
C SER A 108 3.86 -3.56 10.62
N GLY A 109 3.76 -2.74 9.57
CA GLY A 109 2.52 -2.04 9.21
C GLY A 109 1.46 -2.92 8.53
N PHE A 110 1.72 -4.20 8.25
CA PHE A 110 0.78 -5.07 7.51
C PHE A 110 -0.56 -5.28 8.22
N TRP A 111 -0.62 -5.12 9.54
CA TRP A 111 -1.87 -5.13 10.30
C TRP A 111 -2.85 -4.03 9.86
N LEU A 112 -2.34 -2.86 9.49
CA LEU A 112 -3.16 -1.74 9.03
C LEU A 112 -3.80 -2.07 7.67
N LEU A 113 -3.01 -2.61 6.74
CA LEU A 113 -3.50 -3.07 5.44
C LEU A 113 -4.56 -4.17 5.58
N LEU A 114 -4.33 -5.13 6.49
CA LEU A 114 -5.30 -6.18 6.81
C LEU A 114 -6.62 -5.57 7.31
N ALA A 115 -6.55 -4.63 8.24
CA ALA A 115 -7.73 -3.97 8.79
C ALA A 115 -8.52 -3.21 7.72
N GLU A 116 -7.83 -2.48 6.84
CA GLU A 116 -8.43 -1.76 5.70
C GLU A 116 -9.13 -2.72 4.72
N GLY A 117 -8.46 -3.82 4.35
CA GLY A 117 -9.04 -4.84 3.47
C GLY A 117 -10.30 -5.48 4.06
N VAL A 118 -10.28 -5.82 5.35
CA VAL A 118 -11.45 -6.36 6.06
C VAL A 118 -12.58 -5.34 6.10
N ALA A 119 -12.28 -4.07 6.35
CA ALA A 119 -13.28 -2.99 6.34
C ALA A 119 -13.92 -2.83 4.96
N ALA A 120 -13.11 -2.76 3.90
CA ALA A 120 -13.59 -2.69 2.51
C ALA A 120 -14.50 -3.88 2.16
N ARG A 121 -14.10 -5.11 2.55
CA ARG A 121 -14.87 -6.33 2.28
C ARG A 121 -16.24 -6.31 2.97
N ARG A 122 -16.31 -5.81 4.21
CA ARG A 122 -17.58 -5.68 4.94
C ARG A 122 -18.53 -4.68 4.27
N LEU A 123 -17.99 -3.60 3.71
CA LEU A 123 -18.79 -2.60 3.00
C LEU A 123 -19.34 -3.12 1.67
N SER A 124 -18.56 -3.92 0.94
CA SER A 124 -19.01 -4.56 -0.31
C SER A 124 -20.09 -5.62 -0.16
N ARG A 125 -20.38 -6.07 1.08
CA ARG A 125 -21.39 -7.10 1.37
C ARG A 125 -22.77 -6.52 1.72
N ARG A 126 -22.89 -5.20 1.89
CA ARG A 126 -24.18 -4.58 2.24
C ARG A 126 -24.99 -4.36 0.96
N PRO A 127 -26.17 -4.98 0.80
CA PRO A 127 -27.04 -4.71 -0.34
C PRO A 127 -27.35 -3.21 -0.40
N ALA A 128 -27.38 -2.63 -1.61
CA ALA A 128 -28.03 -1.36 -1.81
C ALA A 128 -29.51 -1.57 -1.49
N ILE A 129 -29.98 -1.05 -0.35
CA ILE A 129 -31.41 -0.96 -0.10
C ILE A 129 -31.94 -0.02 -1.18
N THR A 130 -32.60 -0.59 -2.17
CA THR A 130 -33.38 0.13 -3.18
C THR A 130 -34.38 1.02 -2.43
N ARG A 131 -34.22 2.32 -2.58
CA ARG A 131 -35.26 3.32 -2.32
C ARG A 131 -35.61 3.94 -3.65
#